data_AF-A0A7K1NTI8-F1
#
_entry.id   AF-A0A7K1NTI8-F1
#
_cell.length_a   1.000
_cell.length_b   1.000
_cell.length_c   1.000
_cell.angle_alpha   90.00
_cell.angle_beta   90.00
_cell.angle_gamma   90.00
#
_symmetry.space_group_name_H-M   'P 1'
#
loop_
_entity.id
_entity.type
_entity.pdbx_description
1 polymer ?
#
loop_
_entity_poly.entity_id
_entity_poly.type
_entity_poly.pdbx_seq_one_letter_code
_entity_poly.pdbx_strand_id
1 'polypeptide(L)'
;MVAVGKLHPGQTQGEVIDCQGGLLLPGLVDSHCHIDKTLWSGPWIPHTAGPSVAERIADERLRRLDVGYPSLDRITALLEQMSVGGTTSIRTHTDVDPEVGLAGIEAVQKAALSLRERIDVQQVAFPQQGVVTRPGTASLLKDALDMGATAIGGVDPAGFDGDPNGQLDAIFNIGSNSGCDIDIHLHDPGELGVWQVLQIIQRTKGMGMEDRVTISHAFCLADMPAPVQSKVFDGLAEARISLTTAAVFSRPVLPLKILAEYGINVGCGNDGIRDLWSPYGNGDMLERAMFVAYRGDLGVIRTLRWPWTRLHITARRS
;
A
#
# COMPACT_ATOMS: atom_id res chain seq x y z
N MET A 1 -14.62 32.68 -0.57
CA MET A 1 -14.75 32.19 0.82
C MET A 1 -15.28 30.77 0.74
N VAL A 2 -14.61 29.80 1.37
CA VAL A 2 -15.10 28.40 1.44
C VAL A 2 -15.80 28.23 2.79
N ALA A 3 -17.00 27.66 2.80
CA ALA A 3 -17.79 27.46 4.00
C ALA A 3 -18.43 26.07 4.01
N VAL A 4 -18.55 25.46 5.19
CA VAL A 4 -19.31 24.24 5.42
C VAL A 4 -20.46 24.58 6.38
N GLY A 5 -21.70 24.34 5.96
CA GLY A 5 -22.87 24.65 6.78
C GLY A 5 -24.16 24.64 5.97
N LYS A 6 -25.24 25.10 6.62
CA LYS A 6 -26.49 25.38 5.90
C LYS A 6 -26.28 26.64 5.05
N LEU A 7 -26.39 26.49 3.75
CA LEU A 7 -26.35 27.58 2.79
C LEU A 7 -27.79 27.93 2.37
N HIS A 8 -28.06 29.22 2.21
CA HIS A 8 -29.32 29.75 1.71
C HIS A 8 -29.21 30.07 0.21
N PRO A 9 -30.34 30.06 -0.54
CA PRO A 9 -30.36 30.47 -1.94
C PRO A 9 -29.73 31.86 -2.13
N GLY A 10 -28.84 31.99 -3.12
CA GLY A 10 -28.15 33.23 -3.45
C GLY A 10 -26.84 33.49 -2.69
N GLN A 11 -26.41 32.59 -1.80
CA GLN A 11 -25.14 32.73 -1.06
C GLN A 11 -23.90 32.20 -1.80
N THR A 12 -24.07 31.54 -2.95
CA THR A 12 -22.97 30.96 -3.73
C THR A 12 -22.89 31.58 -5.12
N GLN A 13 -21.67 31.91 -5.55
CA GLN A 13 -21.37 32.22 -6.95
C GLN A 13 -20.61 31.02 -7.51
N GLY A 14 -21.18 30.31 -8.50
CA GLY A 14 -20.57 29.12 -9.10
C GLY A 14 -21.59 28.07 -9.52
N GLU A 15 -21.08 26.96 -10.06
CA GLU A 15 -21.87 25.77 -10.34
C GLU A 15 -22.44 25.18 -9.03
N VAL A 16 -23.73 24.82 -9.07
CA VAL A 16 -24.42 24.20 -7.93
C VAL A 16 -24.70 22.76 -8.28
N ILE A 17 -24.14 21.86 -7.48
CA ILE A 17 -24.40 20.41 -7.57
C ILE A 17 -25.34 20.04 -6.42
N ASP A 18 -26.57 19.68 -6.75
CA ASP A 18 -27.54 19.16 -5.78
C ASP A 18 -27.30 17.67 -5.53
N CYS A 19 -26.78 17.32 -4.35
CA CYS A 19 -26.51 15.94 -3.96
C CYS A 19 -27.79 15.16 -3.54
N GLN A 20 -28.98 15.76 -3.59
CA GLN A 20 -30.27 15.12 -3.29
C GLN A 20 -30.33 14.41 -1.93
N GLY A 21 -29.66 14.98 -0.92
CA GLY A 21 -29.55 14.38 0.42
C GLY A 21 -28.55 13.22 0.55
N GLY A 22 -27.75 12.96 -0.50
CA GLY A 22 -26.66 11.98 -0.49
C GLY A 22 -25.52 12.33 0.46
N LEU A 23 -24.72 11.32 0.79
CA LEU A 23 -23.53 11.47 1.61
C LEU A 23 -22.37 12.03 0.77
N LEU A 24 -21.82 13.18 1.18
CA LEU A 24 -20.60 13.72 0.63
C LEU A 24 -19.40 13.22 1.44
N LEU A 25 -18.52 12.47 0.78
CA LEU A 25 -17.27 11.98 1.36
C LEU A 25 -16.08 12.79 0.85
N PRO A 26 -14.99 12.92 1.63
CA PRO A 26 -13.71 13.28 1.03
C PRO A 26 -13.32 12.23 -0.02
N GLY A 27 -12.46 12.60 -0.95
CA GLY A 27 -11.89 11.66 -1.91
C GLY A 27 -11.29 10.45 -1.20
N LEU A 28 -11.57 9.26 -1.74
CA LEU A 28 -11.13 8.00 -1.18
C LEU A 28 -9.63 7.81 -1.44
N VAL A 29 -9.01 6.99 -0.60
CA VAL A 29 -7.58 6.78 -0.59
C VAL A 29 -7.30 5.29 -0.66
N ASP A 30 -6.60 4.85 -1.70
CA ASP A 30 -6.05 3.48 -1.79
C ASP A 30 -4.61 3.49 -1.32
N SER A 31 -4.36 3.06 -0.08
CA SER A 31 -3.02 3.17 0.51
C SER A 31 -2.06 2.06 0.11
N HIS A 32 -2.49 1.09 -0.70
CA HIS A 32 -1.65 -0.02 -1.16
C HIS A 32 -2.28 -0.71 -2.36
N CYS A 33 -1.68 -0.55 -3.52
CA CYS A 33 -2.06 -1.22 -4.76
C CYS A 33 -0.84 -1.55 -5.62
N HIS A 34 -1.02 -2.35 -6.68
CA HIS A 34 0.00 -2.63 -7.70
C HIS A 34 -0.59 -2.41 -9.08
N ILE A 35 -0.61 -1.16 -9.54
CA ILE A 35 -1.27 -0.84 -10.81
C ILE A 35 -0.40 -1.17 -12.03
N ASP A 36 0.92 -1.25 -11.87
CA ASP A 36 1.91 -1.54 -12.92
C ASP A 36 1.72 -2.92 -13.56
N LYS A 37 1.21 -3.88 -12.78
CA LYS A 37 0.93 -5.26 -13.20
C LYS A 37 -0.55 -5.58 -13.36
N THR A 38 -1.42 -4.57 -13.53
CA THR A 38 -2.84 -4.83 -13.78
C THR A 38 -3.11 -5.40 -15.19
N LEU A 39 -4.05 -6.34 -15.28
CA LEU A 39 -4.68 -6.82 -16.52
C LEU A 39 -6.01 -6.12 -16.80
N TRP A 40 -6.31 -5.01 -16.09
CA TRP A 40 -7.52 -4.23 -16.32
C TRP A 40 -7.69 -3.89 -17.81
N SER A 41 -8.92 -3.96 -18.30
CA SER A 41 -9.27 -3.80 -19.73
C SER A 41 -8.59 -4.78 -20.71
N GLY A 42 -7.86 -5.78 -20.22
CA GLY A 42 -7.25 -6.85 -21.02
C GLY A 42 -8.10 -8.12 -21.14
N PRO A 43 -7.62 -9.13 -21.91
CA PRO A 43 -8.24 -10.44 -21.90
C PRO A 43 -8.14 -11.08 -20.51
N TRP A 44 -9.09 -11.97 -20.20
CA TRP A 44 -9.01 -12.76 -18.98
C TRP A 44 -7.80 -13.70 -19.03
N ILE A 45 -6.98 -13.65 -17.98
CA ILE A 45 -5.84 -14.55 -17.78
C ILE A 45 -6.11 -15.36 -16.50
N PRO A 46 -6.07 -16.70 -16.56
CA PRO A 46 -6.29 -17.53 -15.38
C PRO A 46 -5.12 -17.41 -14.40
N HIS A 47 -5.45 -17.31 -13.11
CA HIS A 47 -4.51 -17.44 -12.01
C HIS A 47 -4.06 -18.90 -11.88
N THR A 48 -2.75 -19.14 -12.00
CA THR A 48 -2.15 -20.48 -11.96
C THR A 48 -1.11 -20.66 -10.87
N ALA A 49 -0.76 -19.59 -10.17
CA ALA A 49 0.28 -19.62 -9.17
C ALA A 49 -0.12 -20.46 -7.94
N GLY A 50 0.89 -20.99 -7.25
CA GLY A 50 0.73 -21.63 -5.96
C GLY A 50 0.33 -20.66 -4.84
N PRO A 51 0.00 -21.18 -3.64
CA PRO A 51 -0.49 -20.37 -2.54
C PRO A 51 0.58 -19.51 -1.86
N SER A 52 1.87 -19.80 -2.03
CA SER A 52 2.95 -19.05 -1.38
C SER A 52 3.34 -17.78 -2.14
N VAL A 53 3.94 -16.83 -1.44
CA VAL A 53 4.48 -15.58 -2.03
C VAL A 53 5.57 -15.92 -3.05
N ALA A 54 6.48 -16.86 -2.72
CA ALA A 54 7.54 -17.28 -3.63
C ALA A 54 7.02 -17.91 -4.93
N GLU A 55 5.98 -18.75 -4.86
CA GLU A 55 5.36 -19.34 -6.06
C GLU A 55 4.68 -18.27 -6.94
N ARG A 56 4.07 -17.25 -6.33
CA ARG A 56 3.45 -16.14 -7.07
C ARG A 56 4.48 -15.26 -7.76
N ILE A 57 5.58 -14.94 -7.08
CA ILE A 57 6.71 -14.22 -7.67
C ILE A 57 7.30 -15.03 -8.83
N ALA A 58 7.45 -16.35 -8.67
CA ALA A 58 7.97 -17.21 -9.73
C ALA A 58 7.04 -17.27 -10.96
N ASP A 59 5.73 -17.42 -10.76
CA ASP A 59 4.73 -17.43 -11.85
C ASP A 59 4.69 -16.08 -12.58
N GLU A 60 4.67 -14.96 -11.84
CA GLU A 60 4.73 -13.62 -12.42
C GLU A 60 6.00 -13.42 -13.24
N ARG A 61 7.17 -13.76 -12.69
CA ARG A 61 8.46 -13.64 -13.39
C ARG A 61 8.47 -14.39 -14.71
N LEU A 62 7.90 -15.59 -14.75
CA LEU A 62 7.84 -16.42 -15.95
C LEU A 62 6.89 -15.87 -17.02
N ARG A 63 5.81 -15.20 -16.61
CA ARG A 63 4.68 -14.89 -17.50
C ARG A 63 4.47 -13.41 -17.79
N ARG A 64 5.10 -12.51 -17.03
CA ARG A 64 4.88 -11.07 -17.11
C ARG A 64 5.08 -10.48 -18.51
N LEU A 65 6.11 -10.94 -19.23
CA LEU A 65 6.36 -10.49 -20.59
C LEU A 65 5.28 -11.01 -21.56
N ASP A 66 4.86 -12.26 -21.41
CA ASP A 66 3.84 -12.88 -22.27
C ASP A 66 2.47 -12.20 -22.11
N VAL A 67 2.14 -11.72 -20.91
CA VAL A 67 0.90 -10.98 -20.65
C VAL A 67 1.01 -9.48 -20.93
N GLY A 68 2.20 -8.99 -21.28
CA GLY A 68 2.45 -7.60 -21.68
C GLY A 68 2.57 -6.61 -20.53
N TYR A 69 3.18 -7.02 -19.41
CA TYR A 69 3.54 -6.08 -18.33
C TYR A 69 4.89 -5.37 -18.61
N PRO A 70 5.04 -4.10 -18.17
CA PRO A 70 3.96 -3.18 -17.78
C PRO A 70 3.19 -2.67 -19.01
N SER A 71 1.94 -2.22 -18.84
CA SER A 71 1.12 -1.66 -19.93
C SER A 71 0.54 -0.31 -19.55
N LEU A 72 1.01 0.76 -20.22
CA LEU A 72 0.53 2.13 -20.00
C LEU A 72 -0.99 2.25 -20.15
N ASP A 73 -1.57 1.62 -21.18
CA ASP A 73 -3.00 1.69 -21.45
C ASP A 73 -3.82 1.04 -20.32
N ARG A 74 -3.36 -0.11 -19.79
CA ARG A 74 -4.05 -0.79 -18.69
C ARG A 74 -3.91 -0.05 -17.36
N ILE A 75 -2.72 0.49 -17.08
CA ILE A 75 -2.47 1.34 -15.92
C ILE A 75 -3.39 2.57 -15.95
N THR A 76 -3.45 3.25 -17.10
CA THR A 76 -4.29 4.45 -17.29
C THR A 76 -5.77 4.11 -17.12
N ALA A 77 -6.25 3.03 -17.76
CA ALA A 77 -7.64 2.59 -17.64
C ALA A 77 -8.02 2.22 -16.20
N LEU A 78 -7.11 1.61 -15.43
CA LEU A 78 -7.35 1.33 -14.02
C LEU A 78 -7.39 2.61 -13.19
N LEU A 79 -6.47 3.55 -13.40
CA LEU A 79 -6.50 4.85 -12.70
C LEU A 79 -7.78 5.64 -12.98
N GLU A 80 -8.25 5.63 -14.23
CA GLU A 80 -9.55 6.20 -14.60
C GLU A 80 -10.70 5.53 -13.84
N GLN A 81 -10.70 4.20 -13.77
CA GLN A 81 -11.70 3.45 -13.02
C GLN A 81 -11.68 3.78 -11.52
N MET A 82 -10.49 3.85 -10.91
CA MET A 82 -10.34 4.22 -9.50
C MET A 82 -10.86 5.64 -9.25
N SER A 83 -10.55 6.58 -10.15
CA SER A 83 -11.03 7.97 -10.09
C SER A 83 -12.55 8.06 -10.21
N VAL A 84 -13.16 7.30 -11.12
CA VAL A 84 -14.63 7.19 -11.25
C VAL A 84 -15.26 6.60 -9.98
N GLY A 85 -14.57 5.66 -9.31
CA GLY A 85 -14.95 5.12 -8.01
C GLY A 85 -14.78 6.09 -6.83
N GLY A 86 -14.34 7.33 -7.08
CA GLY A 86 -14.15 8.37 -6.06
C GLY A 86 -12.79 8.34 -5.36
N THR A 87 -11.86 7.49 -5.80
CA THR A 87 -10.48 7.49 -5.30
C THR A 87 -9.71 8.66 -5.89
N THR A 88 -9.16 9.52 -5.03
CA THR A 88 -8.41 10.71 -5.44
C THR A 88 -6.94 10.65 -5.08
N SER A 89 -6.51 9.66 -4.30
CA SER A 89 -5.10 9.48 -3.97
C SER A 89 -4.79 8.00 -3.81
N ILE A 90 -3.65 7.58 -4.34
CA ILE A 90 -3.18 6.20 -4.22
C ILE A 90 -1.71 6.14 -3.84
N ARG A 91 -1.33 5.05 -3.16
CA ARG A 91 0.05 4.59 -3.07
C ARG A 91 0.14 3.26 -3.81
N THR A 92 0.89 3.26 -4.91
CA THR A 92 1.18 2.05 -5.68
C THR A 92 2.61 1.60 -5.48
N HIS A 93 2.77 0.30 -5.33
CA HIS A 93 4.04 -0.38 -5.42
C HIS A 93 4.27 -0.73 -6.89
N THR A 94 5.47 -0.44 -7.38
CA THR A 94 5.83 -0.65 -8.77
C THR A 94 7.08 -1.52 -8.81
N ASP A 95 7.00 -2.64 -9.51
CA ASP A 95 8.06 -3.65 -9.51
C ASP A 95 9.35 -3.10 -10.12
N VAL A 96 10.46 -3.27 -9.39
CA VAL A 96 11.82 -2.91 -9.78
C VAL A 96 12.73 -4.11 -9.55
N ASP A 97 13.29 -4.65 -10.63
CA ASP A 97 14.27 -5.74 -10.58
C ASP A 97 15.16 -5.75 -11.83
N PRO A 98 16.28 -6.49 -11.84
CA PRO A 98 17.24 -6.47 -12.94
C PRO A 98 16.71 -6.89 -14.32
N GLU A 99 15.57 -7.59 -14.41
CA GLU A 99 15.00 -8.00 -15.70
C GLU A 99 14.10 -6.93 -16.31
N VAL A 100 13.33 -6.20 -15.50
CA VAL A 100 12.41 -5.13 -15.99
C VAL A 100 12.98 -3.73 -15.85
N GLY A 101 14.04 -3.58 -15.05
CA GLY A 101 14.64 -2.29 -14.73
C GLY A 101 13.61 -1.34 -14.12
N LEU A 102 13.39 -0.21 -14.77
CA LEU A 102 12.52 0.89 -14.32
C LEU A 102 11.31 1.09 -15.24
N ALA A 103 11.03 0.15 -16.15
CA ALA A 103 9.95 0.28 -17.13
C ALA A 103 8.57 0.49 -16.47
N GLY A 104 8.32 -0.18 -15.35
CA GLY A 104 7.09 0.00 -14.56
C GLY A 104 6.97 1.43 -14.02
N ILE A 105 8.07 1.95 -13.45
CA ILE A 105 8.12 3.32 -12.89
C ILE A 105 7.78 4.34 -13.98
N GLU A 106 8.39 4.22 -15.15
CA GLU A 106 8.10 5.11 -16.30
C GLU A 106 6.64 5.04 -16.74
N ALA A 107 6.07 3.84 -16.85
CA ALA A 107 4.69 3.65 -17.30
C ALA A 107 3.69 4.26 -16.31
N VAL A 108 3.89 4.03 -15.00
CA VAL A 108 3.05 4.62 -13.96
C VAL A 108 3.18 6.14 -13.92
N GLN A 109 4.39 6.70 -14.06
CA GLN A 109 4.58 8.15 -14.12
C GLN A 109 3.84 8.79 -15.29
N LYS A 110 3.89 8.18 -16.47
CA LYS A 110 3.17 8.65 -17.66
C LYS A 110 1.65 8.64 -17.44
N ALA A 111 1.11 7.56 -16.88
CA ALA A 111 -0.31 7.46 -16.56
C ALA A 111 -0.74 8.48 -15.50
N ALA A 112 0.02 8.59 -14.41
CA ALA A 112 -0.22 9.55 -13.34
C ALA A 112 -0.23 11.00 -13.87
N LEU A 113 0.71 11.34 -14.75
CA LEU A 113 0.76 12.68 -15.37
C LEU A 113 -0.50 13.00 -16.17
N SER A 114 -1.05 12.03 -16.92
CA SER A 114 -2.28 12.22 -17.69
C SER A 114 -3.54 12.42 -16.82
N LEU A 115 -3.50 12.02 -15.56
CA LEU A 115 -4.63 12.04 -14.63
C LEU A 115 -4.38 12.91 -13.38
N ARG A 116 -3.33 13.73 -13.38
CA ARG A 116 -2.88 14.54 -12.22
C ARG A 116 -3.92 15.52 -11.65
N GLU A 117 -4.95 15.86 -12.44
CA GLU A 117 -6.05 16.73 -12.00
C GLU A 117 -7.20 15.93 -11.34
N ARG A 118 -7.10 14.60 -11.29
CA ARG A 118 -8.15 13.68 -10.83
C ARG A 118 -7.68 12.75 -9.71
N ILE A 119 -6.44 12.27 -9.80
CA ILE A 119 -5.89 11.29 -8.86
C ILE A 119 -4.39 11.57 -8.62
N ASP A 120 -4.03 11.68 -7.35
CA ASP A 120 -2.64 11.78 -6.91
C ASP A 120 -2.02 10.38 -6.78
N VAL A 121 -0.86 10.17 -7.38
CA VAL A 121 -0.19 8.86 -7.38
C VAL A 121 1.15 8.95 -6.67
N GLN A 122 1.25 8.29 -5.52
CA GLN A 122 2.52 8.05 -4.84
C GLN A 122 3.10 6.71 -5.31
N GLN A 123 4.36 6.71 -5.77
CA GLN A 123 5.05 5.48 -6.16
C GLN A 123 6.06 5.04 -5.10
N VAL A 124 5.97 3.75 -4.78
CA VAL A 124 6.98 2.99 -4.04
C VAL A 124 7.76 2.15 -5.05
N ALA A 125 9.06 2.40 -5.17
CA ALA A 125 9.94 1.51 -5.94
C ALA A 125 10.07 0.18 -5.18
N PHE A 126 9.53 -0.90 -5.74
CA PHE A 126 9.28 -2.13 -5.00
C PHE A 126 10.13 -3.28 -5.53
N PRO A 127 11.06 -3.82 -4.72
CA PRO A 127 11.91 -4.94 -5.12
C PRO A 127 11.15 -6.27 -4.96
N GLN A 128 10.13 -6.50 -5.80
CA GLN A 128 9.25 -7.68 -5.73
C GLN A 128 10.01 -9.01 -5.76
N GLN A 129 11.18 -9.04 -6.41
CA GLN A 129 12.04 -10.21 -6.49
C GLN A 129 13.16 -10.23 -5.44
N GLY A 130 13.10 -9.38 -4.42
CA GLY A 130 14.10 -9.28 -3.35
C GLY A 130 15.22 -8.31 -3.66
N VAL A 131 15.95 -7.89 -2.62
CA VAL A 131 17.07 -6.94 -2.74
C VAL A 131 18.40 -7.68 -2.73
N VAL A 132 18.60 -8.56 -1.74
CA VAL A 132 19.85 -9.30 -1.54
C VAL A 132 19.93 -10.49 -2.51
N THR A 133 18.82 -11.19 -2.69
CA THR A 133 18.67 -12.31 -3.63
C THR A 133 18.83 -11.91 -5.09
N ARG A 134 18.71 -10.62 -5.41
CA ARG A 134 18.81 -10.07 -6.77
C ARG A 134 19.85 -8.95 -6.84
N PRO A 135 21.12 -9.29 -7.13
CA PRO A 135 22.18 -8.30 -7.29
C PRO A 135 21.80 -7.22 -8.31
N GLY A 136 22.07 -5.96 -7.98
CA GLY A 136 21.73 -4.79 -8.79
C GLY A 136 20.43 -4.10 -8.37
N THR A 137 19.52 -4.78 -7.68
CA THR A 137 18.22 -4.21 -7.27
C THR A 137 18.37 -2.98 -6.38
N ALA A 138 19.29 -2.99 -5.41
CA ALA A 138 19.54 -1.83 -4.55
C ALA A 138 20.00 -0.58 -5.33
N SER A 139 20.66 -0.75 -6.49
CA SER A 139 21.00 0.37 -7.37
C SER A 139 19.75 0.89 -8.07
N LEU A 140 18.95 -0.02 -8.63
CA LEU A 140 17.71 0.35 -9.31
C LEU A 140 16.71 1.06 -8.38
N LEU A 141 16.66 0.69 -7.09
CA LEU A 141 15.85 1.42 -6.12
C LEU A 141 16.28 2.89 -5.98
N LYS A 142 17.58 3.18 -6.03
CA LYS A 142 18.10 4.56 -6.01
C LYS A 142 17.77 5.27 -7.32
N ASP A 143 17.98 4.60 -8.45
CA ASP A 143 17.67 5.15 -9.77
C ASP A 143 16.17 5.49 -9.89
N ALA A 144 15.28 4.67 -9.30
CA ALA A 144 13.85 4.95 -9.24
C ALA A 144 13.52 6.22 -8.42
N LEU A 145 14.23 6.45 -7.31
CA LEU A 145 14.10 7.68 -6.53
C LEU A 145 14.58 8.90 -7.33
N ASP A 146 15.68 8.77 -8.07
CA ASP A 146 16.19 9.83 -8.95
C ASP A 146 15.19 10.16 -10.08
N MET A 147 14.38 9.19 -10.48
CA MET A 147 13.27 9.39 -11.43
C MET A 147 12.02 10.00 -10.79
N GLY A 148 11.95 10.13 -9.48
CA GLY A 148 10.81 10.73 -8.77
C GLY A 148 9.88 9.75 -8.06
N ALA A 149 10.26 8.48 -7.89
CA ALA A 149 9.63 7.65 -6.87
C ALA A 149 9.82 8.30 -5.49
N THR A 150 8.79 8.24 -4.65
CA THR A 150 8.79 8.97 -3.36
C THR A 150 9.12 8.08 -2.17
N ALA A 151 9.11 6.77 -2.39
CA ALA A 151 9.33 5.76 -1.39
C ALA A 151 10.01 4.53 -2.02
N ILE A 152 10.58 3.69 -1.17
CA ILE A 152 11.11 2.37 -1.54
C ILE A 152 10.50 1.30 -0.67
N GLY A 153 10.48 0.06 -1.18
CA GLY A 153 9.96 -1.07 -0.43
C GLY A 153 10.95 -2.20 -0.22
N GLY A 154 10.41 -3.26 0.38
CA GLY A 154 11.06 -4.55 0.61
C GLY A 154 10.00 -5.64 0.65
N VAL A 155 10.39 -6.89 0.42
CA VAL A 155 9.49 -8.04 0.49
C VAL A 155 10.10 -9.09 1.40
N ASP A 156 9.33 -9.52 2.41
CA ASP A 156 9.64 -10.60 3.36
C ASP A 156 11.16 -10.75 3.62
N PRO A 157 11.77 -9.83 4.39
CA PRO A 157 13.21 -9.81 4.66
C PRO A 157 13.80 -11.18 5.00
N ALA A 158 13.07 -12.01 5.74
CA ALA A 158 13.45 -13.38 6.05
C ALA A 158 12.85 -14.41 5.07
N GLY A 159 11.52 -14.47 4.94
CA GLY A 159 10.83 -15.58 4.26
C GLY A 159 11.02 -15.62 2.75
N PHE A 160 11.40 -14.51 2.12
CA PHE A 160 11.68 -14.46 0.69
C PHE A 160 13.14 -14.09 0.40
N ASP A 161 13.63 -12.96 0.92
CA ASP A 161 14.97 -12.47 0.57
C ASP A 161 16.10 -13.19 1.32
N GLY A 162 15.77 -13.99 2.35
CA GLY A 162 16.70 -14.91 3.01
C GLY A 162 17.82 -14.27 3.85
N ASP A 163 17.98 -12.94 3.81
CA ASP A 163 18.91 -12.16 4.62
C ASP A 163 18.21 -10.91 5.18
N PRO A 164 17.50 -11.05 6.31
CA PRO A 164 16.69 -9.97 6.86
C PRO A 164 17.53 -8.77 7.29
N ASN A 165 18.75 -8.97 7.79
CA ASN A 165 19.62 -7.86 8.16
C ASN A 165 20.17 -7.17 6.92
N GLY A 166 20.68 -7.93 5.94
CA GLY A 166 21.17 -7.37 4.69
C GLY A 166 20.11 -6.56 3.95
N GLN A 167 18.89 -7.09 3.83
CA GLN A 167 17.79 -6.37 3.17
C GLN A 167 17.41 -5.11 3.95
N LEU A 168 17.09 -5.24 5.24
CA LEU A 168 16.61 -4.10 6.02
C LEU A 168 17.68 -3.02 6.12
N ASP A 169 18.96 -3.38 6.30
CA ASP A 169 20.04 -2.39 6.33
C ASP A 169 20.17 -1.69 4.97
N ALA A 170 20.04 -2.40 3.85
CA ALA A 170 20.06 -1.78 2.52
C ALA A 170 18.90 -0.79 2.34
N ILE A 171 17.67 -1.20 2.64
CA ILE A 171 16.47 -0.37 2.49
C ILE A 171 16.54 0.85 3.41
N PHE A 172 16.82 0.66 4.70
CA PHE A 172 16.88 1.76 5.66
C PHE A 172 18.03 2.74 5.37
N ASN A 173 19.18 2.25 4.92
CA ASN A 173 20.27 3.13 4.49
C ASN A 173 19.87 3.97 3.27
N ILE A 174 19.17 3.41 2.28
CA ILE A 174 18.67 4.21 1.15
C ILE A 174 17.62 5.21 1.63
N GLY A 175 16.62 4.76 2.39
CA GLY A 175 15.54 5.59 2.90
C GLY A 175 16.01 6.79 3.74
N SER A 176 16.95 6.54 4.65
CA SER A 176 17.53 7.58 5.49
C SER A 176 18.43 8.54 4.72
N ASN A 177 19.27 8.06 3.80
CA ASN A 177 20.21 8.92 3.06
C ASN A 177 19.49 9.79 2.02
N SER A 178 18.49 9.24 1.34
CA SER A 178 17.72 9.96 0.33
C SER A 178 16.57 10.78 0.92
N GLY A 179 16.25 10.59 2.20
CA GLY A 179 15.09 11.20 2.82
C GLY A 179 13.79 10.78 2.14
N CYS A 180 13.67 9.54 1.67
CA CYS A 180 12.44 8.97 1.10
C CYS A 180 11.72 8.06 2.11
N ASP A 181 10.43 7.80 1.88
CA ASP A 181 9.64 6.94 2.78
C ASP A 181 9.96 5.46 2.51
N ILE A 182 9.63 4.59 3.47
CA ILE A 182 9.78 3.14 3.37
C ILE A 182 8.40 2.47 3.49
N ASP A 183 8.10 1.52 2.62
CA ASP A 183 6.88 0.71 2.68
C ASP A 183 7.22 -0.78 2.42
N ILE A 184 7.30 -1.58 3.47
CA ILE A 184 7.77 -2.97 3.42
C ILE A 184 6.58 -3.93 3.42
N HIS A 185 6.52 -4.81 2.42
CA HIS A 185 5.62 -5.95 2.38
C HIS A 185 6.09 -7.02 3.36
N LEU A 186 5.26 -7.32 4.35
CA LEU A 186 5.52 -8.36 5.34
C LEU A 186 4.36 -9.34 5.44
N HIS A 187 4.50 -10.45 4.73
CA HIS A 187 3.55 -11.57 4.68
C HIS A 187 3.92 -12.70 5.64
N ASP A 188 5.18 -12.77 6.08
CA ASP A 188 5.67 -13.80 7.00
C ASP A 188 4.78 -13.88 8.26
N PRO A 189 4.22 -15.06 8.59
CA PRO A 189 3.31 -15.22 9.71
C PRO A 189 4.05 -15.48 11.03
N GLY A 190 3.29 -15.48 12.12
CA GLY A 190 3.74 -15.96 13.43
C GLY A 190 4.97 -15.24 13.98
N GLU A 191 5.76 -15.97 14.76
CA GLU A 191 6.93 -15.42 15.47
C GLU A 191 8.00 -14.85 14.53
N LEU A 192 8.15 -15.42 13.33
CA LEU A 192 9.10 -14.91 12.33
C LEU A 192 8.70 -13.52 11.83
N GLY A 193 7.42 -13.32 11.49
CA GLY A 193 6.91 -12.02 11.11
C GLY A 193 7.01 -11.01 12.26
N VAL A 194 6.66 -11.40 13.48
CA VAL A 194 6.77 -10.54 14.67
C VAL A 194 8.22 -10.12 14.92
N TRP A 195 9.17 -11.04 14.78
CA TRP A 195 10.59 -10.73 14.90
C TRP A 195 11.02 -9.68 13.87
N GLN A 196 10.59 -9.81 12.61
CA GLN A 196 10.88 -8.82 11.57
C GLN A 196 10.25 -7.45 11.86
N VAL A 197 9.02 -7.39 12.39
CA VAL A 197 8.41 -6.13 12.84
C VAL A 197 9.27 -5.46 13.91
N LEU A 198 9.78 -6.21 14.88
CA LEU A 198 10.69 -5.67 15.90
C LEU A 198 12.01 -5.16 15.30
N GLN A 199 12.53 -5.82 14.28
CA GLN A 199 13.72 -5.37 13.55
C GLN A 199 13.47 -4.06 12.78
N ILE A 200 12.28 -3.90 12.19
CA ILE A 200 11.86 -2.66 11.53
C ILE A 200 11.72 -1.54 12.57
N ILE A 201 11.01 -1.77 13.68
CA ILE A 201 10.88 -0.80 14.79
C ILE A 201 12.25 -0.31 15.27
N GLN A 202 13.19 -1.23 15.50
CA GLN A 202 14.53 -0.90 15.98
C GLN A 202 15.27 0.03 15.00
N ARG A 203 15.22 -0.27 13.70
CA ARG A 203 15.87 0.55 12.66
C ARG A 203 15.18 1.90 12.49
N THR A 204 13.85 1.94 12.51
CA THR A 204 13.07 3.18 12.45
C THR A 204 13.50 4.15 13.54
N LYS A 205 13.55 3.69 14.80
CA LYS A 205 14.01 4.52 15.94
C LYS A 205 15.50 4.84 15.86
N GLY A 206 16.32 3.84 15.51
CA GLY A 206 17.78 3.99 15.46
C GLY A 206 18.27 4.97 14.39
N MET A 207 17.47 5.17 13.33
CA MET A 207 17.83 6.00 12.18
C MET A 207 16.97 7.27 12.06
N GLY A 208 16.14 7.57 13.06
CA GLY A 208 15.30 8.78 13.08
C GLY A 208 14.26 8.81 11.95
N MET A 209 13.73 7.65 11.58
CA MET A 209 12.78 7.49 10.47
C MET A 209 11.33 7.42 10.93
N GLU A 210 11.01 7.91 12.14
CA GLU A 210 9.65 7.92 12.64
C GLU A 210 8.71 8.73 11.72
N ASP A 211 7.45 8.30 11.58
CA ASP A 211 6.45 8.78 10.60
C ASP A 211 6.74 8.47 9.13
N ARG A 212 7.86 7.79 8.81
CA ARG A 212 8.31 7.56 7.43
C ARG A 212 8.31 6.10 6.99
N VAL A 213 7.84 5.20 7.86
CA VAL A 213 7.87 3.75 7.63
C VAL A 213 6.46 3.20 7.71
N THR A 214 6.10 2.41 6.70
CA THR A 214 4.86 1.65 6.62
C THR A 214 5.20 0.16 6.53
N ILE A 215 4.41 -0.68 7.20
CA ILE A 215 4.47 -2.14 7.04
C ILE A 215 3.15 -2.59 6.41
N SER A 216 3.24 -3.05 5.18
CA SER A 216 2.10 -3.53 4.41
C SER A 216 1.81 -5.00 4.71
N HIS A 217 0.52 -5.32 4.81
CA HIS A 217 -0.06 -6.59 5.24
C HIS A 217 0.11 -6.89 6.74
N ALA A 218 1.36 -7.05 7.19
CA ALA A 218 1.72 -7.39 8.58
C ALA A 218 0.85 -8.52 9.18
N PHE A 219 0.62 -9.60 8.42
CA PHE A 219 -0.33 -10.66 8.81
C PHE A 219 0.00 -11.31 10.17
N CYS A 220 1.27 -11.33 10.56
CA CYS A 220 1.72 -11.83 11.86
C CYS A 220 1.10 -11.08 13.06
N LEU A 221 0.61 -9.86 12.87
CA LEU A 221 0.03 -9.05 13.94
C LEU A 221 -1.43 -9.39 14.26
N ALA A 222 -2.08 -10.22 13.43
CA ALA A 222 -3.49 -10.58 13.59
C ALA A 222 -3.76 -11.53 14.75
N ASP A 223 -2.80 -12.39 15.09
CA ASP A 223 -2.96 -13.42 16.11
C ASP A 223 -1.66 -13.59 16.91
N MET A 224 -1.49 -12.71 17.90
CA MET A 224 -0.35 -12.70 18.81
C MET A 224 -0.81 -12.93 20.26
N PRO A 225 -0.04 -13.63 21.10
CA PRO A 225 -0.30 -13.67 22.54
C PRO A 225 -0.28 -12.26 23.13
N ALA A 226 -1.24 -11.95 24.01
CA ALA A 226 -1.44 -10.59 24.55
C ALA A 226 -0.17 -9.90 25.11
N PRO A 227 0.74 -10.59 25.85
CA PRO A 227 1.99 -9.96 26.31
C PRO A 227 2.93 -9.55 25.18
N VAL A 228 2.99 -10.33 24.10
CA VAL A 228 3.79 -10.02 22.91
C VAL A 228 3.15 -8.87 22.14
N GLN A 229 1.82 -8.92 22.02
CA GLN A 229 1.04 -7.91 21.32
C GLN A 229 1.27 -6.50 21.88
N SER A 230 1.15 -6.29 23.20
CA SER A 230 1.35 -4.95 23.78
C SER A 230 2.74 -4.41 23.45
N LYS A 231 3.80 -5.21 23.65
CA LYS A 231 5.18 -4.79 23.39
C LYS A 231 5.39 -4.38 21.93
N VAL A 232 4.82 -5.13 20.99
CA VAL A 232 4.92 -4.82 19.56
C VAL A 232 4.15 -3.54 19.23
N PHE A 233 2.94 -3.39 19.74
CA PHE A 233 2.08 -2.23 19.46
C PHE A 233 2.61 -0.94 20.11
N ASP A 234 3.13 -1.00 21.34
CA ASP A 234 3.85 0.10 21.97
C ASP A 234 5.06 0.51 21.10
N GLY A 235 5.83 -0.47 20.62
CA GLY A 235 6.98 -0.23 19.74
C GLY A 235 6.60 0.45 18.41
N LEU A 236 5.52 0.00 17.76
CA LEU A 236 4.98 0.59 16.53
C LEU A 236 4.49 2.02 16.77
N ALA A 237 3.76 2.26 17.85
CA ALA A 237 3.22 3.57 18.21
C ALA A 237 4.34 4.57 18.52
N GLU A 238 5.33 4.17 19.33
CA GLU A 238 6.50 5.01 19.65
C GLU A 238 7.33 5.34 18.41
N ALA A 239 7.52 4.37 17.51
CA ALA A 239 8.22 4.57 16.24
C ALA A 239 7.36 5.29 15.17
N ARG A 240 6.06 5.50 15.45
CA ARG A 240 5.07 6.09 14.53
C ARG A 240 5.06 5.40 13.17
N ILE A 241 5.13 4.07 13.20
CA ILE A 241 5.04 3.22 12.02
C ILE A 241 3.58 3.06 11.63
N SER A 242 3.27 3.30 10.36
CA SER A 242 1.94 3.02 9.81
C SER A 242 1.83 1.57 9.36
N LEU A 243 0.61 1.03 9.33
CA LEU A 243 0.32 -0.29 8.78
C LEU A 243 -0.63 -0.15 7.60
N THR A 244 -0.62 -1.10 6.67
CA THR A 244 -1.66 -1.21 5.65
C THR A 244 -2.28 -2.60 5.63
N THR A 245 -3.60 -2.68 5.52
CA THR A 245 -4.32 -3.94 5.28
C THR A 245 -5.09 -3.90 3.96
N ALA A 246 -5.16 -5.05 3.30
CA ALA A 246 -5.96 -5.23 2.10
C ALA A 246 -7.08 -6.27 2.27
N ALA A 247 -7.14 -6.97 3.40
CA ALA A 247 -8.08 -8.07 3.66
C ALA A 247 -8.23 -9.05 2.47
N VAL A 248 -7.11 -9.44 1.86
CA VAL A 248 -7.05 -10.30 0.66
C VAL A 248 -7.17 -11.79 1.00
N PHE A 249 -7.74 -12.55 0.06
CA PHE A 249 -7.90 -14.01 0.12
C PHE A 249 -8.45 -14.51 1.46
N SER A 250 -7.83 -15.54 2.04
CA SER A 250 -8.07 -16.06 3.39
C SER A 250 -7.05 -15.55 4.41
N ARG A 251 -6.19 -14.56 4.06
CA ARG A 251 -5.14 -14.06 4.94
C ARG A 251 -5.72 -13.32 6.16
N PRO A 252 -5.10 -13.42 7.35
CA PRO A 252 -5.59 -12.72 8.53
C PRO A 252 -5.75 -11.21 8.32
N VAL A 253 -6.78 -10.63 8.94
CA VAL A 253 -7.00 -9.17 8.96
C VAL A 253 -6.42 -8.62 10.26
N LEU A 254 -5.79 -7.45 10.19
CA LEU A 254 -5.22 -6.78 11.37
C LEU A 254 -6.30 -6.52 12.44
N PRO A 255 -5.95 -6.52 13.75
CA PRO A 255 -6.90 -6.27 14.83
C PRO A 255 -7.16 -4.76 14.95
N LEU A 256 -7.99 -4.22 14.06
CA LEU A 256 -8.10 -2.78 13.80
C LEU A 256 -8.58 -1.98 15.01
N LYS A 257 -9.48 -2.56 15.83
CA LYS A 257 -9.91 -1.90 17.07
C LYS A 257 -8.77 -1.71 18.06
N ILE A 258 -7.97 -2.76 18.26
CA ILE A 258 -6.85 -2.72 19.21
C ILE A 258 -5.77 -1.78 18.69
N LEU A 259 -5.41 -1.86 17.40
CA LEU A 259 -4.42 -0.94 16.80
C LEU A 259 -4.84 0.54 16.96
N ALA A 260 -6.13 0.84 16.82
CA ALA A 260 -6.65 2.19 17.05
C ALA A 260 -6.54 2.65 18.51
N GLU A 261 -6.68 1.75 19.50
CA GLU A 261 -6.47 2.07 20.92
C GLU A 261 -5.02 2.44 21.23
N TYR A 262 -4.05 1.86 20.50
CA TYR A 262 -2.63 2.22 20.57
C TYR A 262 -2.29 3.47 19.72
N GLY A 263 -3.27 4.04 19.00
CA GLY A 263 -3.06 5.19 18.14
C GLY A 263 -2.24 4.89 16.87
N ILE A 264 -2.15 3.61 16.47
CA ILE A 264 -1.42 3.18 15.28
C ILE A 264 -2.25 3.52 14.05
N ASN A 265 -1.61 4.17 13.07
CA ASN A 265 -2.24 4.48 11.80
C ASN A 265 -2.38 3.21 10.95
N VAL A 266 -3.59 2.92 10.46
CA VAL A 266 -3.84 1.80 9.56
C VAL A 266 -4.54 2.25 8.30
N GLY A 267 -3.88 2.03 7.16
CA GLY A 267 -4.43 2.25 5.83
C GLY A 267 -5.16 1.03 5.26
N CYS A 268 -5.95 1.28 4.22
CA CYS A 268 -6.72 0.29 3.49
C CYS A 268 -6.34 0.37 2.01
N GLY A 269 -6.03 -0.76 1.39
CA GLY A 269 -5.68 -0.79 -0.02
C GLY A 269 -6.22 -2.01 -0.76
N ASN A 270 -6.22 -1.94 -2.09
CA ASN A 270 -6.72 -3.04 -2.92
C ASN A 270 -5.74 -4.19 -3.09
N ASP A 271 -4.44 -3.95 -2.94
CA ASP A 271 -3.36 -4.84 -3.37
C ASP A 271 -3.37 -5.04 -4.89
N GLY A 272 -3.07 -6.24 -5.39
CA GLY A 272 -3.19 -6.58 -6.80
C GLY A 272 -4.63 -6.45 -7.31
N ILE A 273 -4.81 -5.82 -8.48
CA ILE A 273 -6.11 -5.66 -9.14
C ILE A 273 -6.07 -6.36 -10.48
N ARG A 274 -6.73 -7.53 -10.56
CA ARG A 274 -6.80 -8.39 -11.74
C ARG A 274 -5.44 -8.59 -12.38
N ASP A 275 -4.60 -9.38 -11.75
CA ASP A 275 -3.23 -9.62 -12.19
C ASP A 275 -2.87 -11.12 -12.05
N LEU A 276 -1.59 -11.45 -12.24
CA LEU A 276 -1.11 -12.83 -12.06
C LEU A 276 -1.16 -13.30 -10.59
N TRP A 277 -1.23 -12.38 -9.61
CA TRP A 277 -1.36 -12.70 -8.18
C TRP A 277 -2.79 -12.99 -7.76
N SER A 278 -3.76 -12.33 -8.41
CA SER A 278 -5.15 -12.33 -7.99
C SER A 278 -6.10 -12.02 -9.15
N PRO A 279 -7.15 -12.83 -9.36
CA PRO A 279 -8.22 -12.46 -10.29
C PRO A 279 -9.16 -11.35 -9.76
N TYR A 280 -9.04 -10.99 -8.49
CA TYR A 280 -9.99 -10.12 -7.81
C TYR A 280 -9.64 -8.63 -7.97
N GLY A 281 -10.56 -7.76 -7.51
CA GLY A 281 -10.37 -6.32 -7.47
C GLY A 281 -11.05 -5.58 -8.63
N ASN A 282 -11.48 -4.35 -8.32
CA ASN A 282 -12.12 -3.42 -9.23
C ASN A 282 -11.70 -1.95 -9.02
N GLY A 283 -10.76 -1.70 -8.10
CA GLY A 283 -10.31 -0.35 -7.74
C GLY A 283 -11.28 0.45 -6.86
N ASP A 284 -12.39 -0.14 -6.41
CA ASP A 284 -13.39 0.52 -5.56
C ASP A 284 -13.01 0.42 -4.07
N MET A 285 -12.73 1.56 -3.46
CA MET A 285 -12.36 1.63 -2.05
C MET A 285 -13.54 1.42 -1.08
N LEU A 286 -14.79 1.63 -1.51
CA LEU A 286 -15.97 1.30 -0.70
C LEU A 286 -16.18 -0.21 -0.63
N GLU A 287 -15.99 -0.92 -1.75
CA GLU A 287 -16.01 -2.38 -1.75
C GLU A 287 -14.85 -2.93 -0.91
N ARG A 288 -13.65 -2.37 -1.06
CA ARG A 288 -12.50 -2.76 -0.23
C ARG A 288 -12.77 -2.54 1.26
N ALA A 289 -13.35 -1.40 1.63
CA ALA A 289 -13.77 -1.13 2.99
C ALA A 289 -14.79 -2.18 3.48
N MET A 290 -15.78 -2.53 2.65
CA MET A 290 -16.73 -3.59 2.99
C MET A 290 -16.01 -4.92 3.29
N PHE A 291 -15.03 -5.34 2.51
CA PHE A 291 -14.26 -6.56 2.79
C PHE A 291 -13.49 -6.50 4.11
N VAL A 292 -12.84 -5.36 4.39
CA VAL A 292 -12.14 -5.16 5.67
C VAL A 292 -13.11 -5.23 6.84
N ALA A 293 -14.30 -4.63 6.72
CA ALA A 293 -15.31 -4.67 7.77
C ALA A 293 -15.92 -6.08 7.93
N TYR A 294 -16.21 -6.77 6.83
CA TYR A 294 -16.81 -8.10 6.83
C TYR A 294 -15.88 -9.17 7.41
N ARG A 295 -14.58 -9.08 7.11
CA ARG A 295 -13.58 -10.05 7.57
C ARG A 295 -12.90 -9.68 8.89
N GLY A 296 -12.84 -8.38 9.19
CA GLY A 296 -12.21 -7.85 10.39
C GLY A 296 -13.14 -7.81 11.59
N ASP A 297 -12.66 -7.15 12.65
CA ASP A 297 -13.39 -6.96 13.90
C ASP A 297 -14.21 -5.65 13.92
N LEU A 298 -14.33 -4.95 12.78
CA LEU A 298 -14.96 -3.63 12.68
C LEU A 298 -16.47 -3.70 12.45
N GLY A 299 -17.20 -2.80 13.12
CA GLY A 299 -18.58 -2.45 12.78
C GLY A 299 -18.71 -1.22 11.87
N VAL A 300 -17.67 -0.37 11.78
CA VAL A 300 -17.61 0.86 10.96
C VAL A 300 -16.14 1.22 10.65
N ILE A 301 -15.81 1.55 9.39
CA ILE A 301 -14.49 2.08 8.96
C ILE A 301 -14.54 3.60 8.89
N ARG A 302 -13.51 4.30 9.38
CA ARG A 302 -13.29 5.73 9.13
C ARG A 302 -11.98 5.90 8.34
N THR A 303 -12.05 6.69 7.28
CA THR A 303 -11.03 6.79 6.23
C THR A 303 -9.79 7.57 6.64
N LEU A 304 -8.70 7.27 5.91
CA LEU A 304 -7.45 8.03 5.86
C LEU A 304 -7.71 9.50 5.46
N ARG A 305 -6.98 10.47 6.03
CA ARG A 305 -6.97 11.87 5.60
C ARG A 305 -5.58 12.28 5.12
N TRP A 306 -5.57 13.01 4.01
CA TRP A 306 -4.44 13.76 3.47
C TRP A 306 -4.10 14.99 4.36
N PRO A 307 -2.84 15.48 4.41
CA PRO A 307 -1.61 14.88 3.88
C PRO A 307 -1.06 13.84 4.87
N TRP A 308 -0.43 12.80 4.34
CA TRP A 308 0.03 11.55 4.97
C TRP A 308 0.94 11.63 6.21
N THR A 309 1.05 12.80 6.84
CA THR A 309 1.86 13.04 8.03
C THR A 309 1.11 12.84 9.33
N ARG A 310 -0.24 12.80 9.36
CA ARG A 310 -1.02 12.49 10.57
C ARG A 310 -2.38 11.87 10.25
N LEU A 311 -2.63 10.65 10.74
CA LEU A 311 -3.98 10.09 10.88
C LEU A 311 -4.33 9.82 12.34
N HIS A 312 -5.54 10.22 12.74
CA HIS A 312 -6.18 9.75 13.96
C HIS A 312 -7.43 8.94 13.60
N ILE A 313 -7.39 7.62 13.85
CA ILE A 313 -8.62 6.83 14.03
C ILE A 313 -9.05 7.03 15.48
N THR A 314 -9.98 7.95 15.74
CA THR A 314 -10.58 8.06 17.08
C THR A 314 -11.79 7.14 17.19
N ALA A 315 -11.69 6.07 17.97
CA ALA A 315 -12.86 5.40 18.54
C ALA A 315 -13.40 6.31 19.66
N ARG A 316 -14.49 7.05 19.41
CA ARG A 316 -15.26 7.60 20.53
C ARG A 316 -16.08 6.47 21.12
N ARG A 317 -15.94 6.26 22.44
CA ARG A 317 -16.96 5.54 23.23
C ARG A 317 -18.30 6.27 23.05
N SER A 318 -19.37 5.51 22.84
CA SER A 318 -20.75 5.98 23.07
C SER A 318 -20.88 6.54 24.48
#